data_AF-A0A9D4PU08-F1
#
_entry.id   AF-A0A9D4PU08-F1
#
_cell.length_a   1.000
_cell.length_b   1.000
_cell.length_c   1.000
_cell.angle_alpha   90.00
_cell.angle_beta   90.00
_cell.angle_gamma   90.00
#
_symmetry.space_group_name_H-M   'P 1'
#
loop_
_entity.id
_entity.type
_entity.pdbx_description
1 polymer ?
#
loop_
_entity_poly.entity_id
_entity_poly.type
_entity_poly.pdbx_seq_one_letter_code
_entity_poly.pdbx_strand_id
1 'polypeptide(L)'
;MSKTTKAKVPESAGVISATVFLITVFLFIPVPFFNYLTEASIFPHSDFVELLAALLSICCMLLLGFADDVLDLKWRDKLLLPTLASLPLLVVYYVTFNNTTIIVPKPFRFVLGNDLWLGPLYYIYMGMLAVFCTNAINILAGINGLEAGQSAVIAASIIIFNLIELFDPREYFETLKNSPEIPFDASKKPAQGVLKARLSLPSSTPISSAKKRVRASDVFGSNDSHLFRKKRPSASDFF
;
A
#
# COMPACT_ATOMS: atom_id res chain seq x y z
N MET A 1 18.02 -25.67 -20.99
CA MET A 1 17.48 -25.62 -22.37
C MET A 1 18.32 -24.77 -23.34
N SER A 2 19.02 -23.73 -22.91
CA SER A 2 19.84 -22.87 -23.81
C SER A 2 21.36 -23.08 -23.68
N LYS A 3 21.80 -24.21 -23.10
CA LYS A 3 23.22 -24.58 -22.94
C LYS A 3 23.44 -25.96 -23.55
N THR A 4 24.65 -26.18 -24.08
CA THR A 4 25.10 -27.47 -24.62
C THR A 4 25.30 -28.53 -23.53
N THR A 5 25.49 -28.10 -22.28
CA THR A 5 25.65 -28.99 -21.13
C THR A 5 24.31 -29.61 -20.72
N LYS A 6 24.29 -30.92 -20.48
CA LYS A 6 23.10 -31.68 -20.05
C LYS A 6 22.99 -31.86 -18.53
N ALA A 7 23.83 -31.17 -17.75
CA ALA A 7 23.79 -31.24 -16.30
C ALA A 7 22.46 -30.67 -15.79
N LYS A 8 21.79 -31.41 -14.90
CA LYS A 8 20.60 -30.92 -14.20
C LYS A 8 21.02 -29.84 -13.20
N VAL A 9 20.27 -28.74 -13.16
CA VAL A 9 20.47 -27.63 -12.24
C VAL A 9 19.35 -27.69 -11.21
N PRO A 10 19.62 -27.45 -9.91
CA PRO A 10 18.56 -27.39 -8.92
C PRO A 10 17.58 -26.26 -9.23
N GLU A 11 16.28 -26.57 -9.14
CA GLU A 11 15.18 -25.63 -9.34
C GLU A 11 14.67 -25.12 -7.98
N SER A 12 13.77 -24.13 -8.00
CA SER A 12 13.11 -23.55 -6.82
C SER A 12 14.05 -22.95 -5.76
N ALA A 13 15.27 -22.54 -6.12
CA ALA A 13 16.21 -21.89 -5.21
C ALA A 13 15.66 -20.58 -4.60
N GLY A 14 14.61 -19.99 -5.19
CA GLY A 14 13.90 -18.84 -4.65
C GLY A 14 13.28 -19.08 -3.26
N VAL A 15 12.99 -20.32 -2.88
CA VAL A 15 12.48 -20.64 -1.53
C VAL A 15 13.49 -20.28 -0.43
N ILE A 16 14.80 -20.38 -0.73
CA ILE A 16 15.87 -20.07 0.22
C ILE A 16 15.92 -18.56 0.47
N SER A 17 15.98 -17.75 -0.59
CA SER A 17 16.01 -16.28 -0.46
C SER A 17 14.71 -15.76 0.16
N ALA A 18 13.57 -16.36 -0.19
CA ALA A 18 12.28 -16.06 0.41
C ALA A 18 12.22 -16.35 1.93
N THR A 19 12.80 -17.48 2.35
CA THR A 19 12.89 -17.83 3.77
C THR A 19 13.77 -16.83 4.53
N VAL A 20 14.91 -16.45 3.95
CA VAL A 20 15.76 -15.40 4.52
C VAL A 20 14.99 -14.09 4.66
N PHE A 21 14.26 -13.68 3.61
CA PHE A 21 13.40 -12.50 3.64
C PHE A 21 12.38 -12.55 4.79
N LEU A 22 11.64 -13.66 4.93
CA LEU A 22 10.64 -13.80 6.00
C LEU A 22 11.27 -13.72 7.39
N ILE A 23 12.39 -14.42 7.61
CA ILE A 23 13.12 -14.36 8.89
C ILE A 23 13.58 -12.93 9.18
N THR A 24 14.17 -12.25 8.19
CA THR A 24 14.62 -10.85 8.35
C THR A 24 13.46 -9.94 8.72
N VAL A 25 12.32 -10.04 8.02
CA VAL A 25 11.15 -9.19 8.31
C VAL A 25 10.56 -9.53 9.68
N PHE A 26 10.42 -10.81 10.04
CA PHE A 26 9.93 -11.23 11.36
C PHE A 26 10.79 -10.66 12.50
N LEU A 27 12.11 -10.72 12.37
CA LEU A 27 13.03 -10.13 13.36
C LEU A 27 12.93 -8.59 13.39
N PHE A 28 12.52 -7.96 12.29
CA PHE A 28 12.36 -6.52 12.19
C PHE A 28 11.00 -6.00 12.67
N ILE A 29 9.97 -6.86 12.82
CA ILE A 29 8.64 -6.47 13.33
C ILE A 29 8.70 -5.60 14.59
N PRO A 30 9.46 -5.90 15.65
CA PRO A 30 9.46 -5.06 16.85
C PRO A 30 10.12 -3.69 16.65
N VAL A 31 10.93 -3.47 15.60
CA VAL A 31 11.72 -2.25 15.43
C VAL A 31 10.84 -1.00 15.18
N PRO A 32 9.89 -1.00 14.23
CA PRO A 32 8.97 0.13 14.05
C PRO A 32 8.12 0.45 15.28
N PHE A 33 7.80 -0.58 16.08
CA PHE A 33 6.90 -0.46 17.22
C PHE A 33 7.63 -0.31 18.56
N PHE A 34 8.97 -0.22 18.57
CA PHE A 34 9.80 -0.30 19.77
C PHE A 34 9.38 0.69 20.87
N ASN A 35 9.10 1.94 20.49
CA ASN A 35 8.68 2.99 21.42
C ASN A 35 7.26 2.77 22.01
N TYR A 36 6.46 1.89 21.41
CA TYR A 36 5.09 1.60 21.82
C TYR A 36 4.98 0.28 22.61
N LEU A 37 6.08 -0.48 22.73
CA LEU A 37 6.08 -1.79 23.42
C LEU A 37 5.79 -1.69 24.91
N THR A 38 6.12 -0.55 25.54
CA THR A 38 5.92 -0.33 26.97
C THR A 38 4.50 0.14 27.32
N GLU A 39 3.76 0.68 26.35
CA GLU A 39 2.44 1.29 26.57
C GLU A 39 1.39 0.68 25.61
N ALA A 40 0.82 -0.45 26.02
CA ALA A 40 -0.17 -1.18 25.23
C ALA A 40 -1.41 -0.35 24.85
N SER A 41 -1.75 0.68 25.62
CA SER A 41 -2.90 1.56 25.37
C SER A 41 -2.73 2.49 24.15
N ILE A 42 -1.49 2.79 23.74
CA ILE A 42 -1.17 3.70 22.62
C ILE A 42 -0.62 2.92 21.42
N PHE A 43 -0.71 1.58 21.45
CA PHE A 43 -0.14 0.76 20.40
C PHE A 43 -0.87 0.99 19.05
N PRO A 44 -0.12 1.30 17.96
CA PRO A 44 -0.72 1.54 16.64
C PRO A 44 -1.15 0.22 15.98
N HIS A 45 -2.31 -0.29 16.39
CA HIS A 45 -2.85 -1.56 15.92
C HIS A 45 -3.14 -1.60 14.41
N SER A 46 -3.51 -0.47 13.79
CA SER A 46 -3.74 -0.39 12.34
C SER A 46 -2.50 -0.80 11.57
N ASP A 47 -1.38 -0.15 11.88
CA ASP A 47 -0.12 -0.29 11.14
C ASP A 47 0.48 -1.69 11.37
N PHE A 48 0.29 -2.22 12.57
CA PHE A 48 0.69 -3.59 12.91
C PHE A 48 -0.13 -4.65 12.15
N VAL A 49 -1.46 -4.47 12.07
CA VAL A 49 -2.33 -5.37 11.30
C VAL A 49 -2.03 -5.31 9.80
N GLU A 50 -1.73 -4.12 9.27
CA GLU A 50 -1.27 -3.95 7.89
C GLU A 50 0.03 -4.71 7.61
N LEU A 51 1.04 -4.58 8.49
CA LEU A 51 2.30 -5.31 8.37
C LEU A 51 2.09 -6.83 8.41
N LEU A 52 1.30 -7.32 9.37
CA LEU A 52 1.03 -8.75 9.52
C LEU A 52 0.25 -9.33 8.33
N ALA A 53 -0.72 -8.58 7.80
CA ALA A 53 -1.50 -9.05 6.65
C ALA A 53 -0.68 -9.07 5.36
N ALA A 54 0.19 -8.08 5.15
CA ALA A 54 1.15 -8.09 4.04
C ALA A 54 2.08 -9.31 4.15
N LEU A 55 2.63 -9.56 5.34
CA LEU A 55 3.54 -10.68 5.57
C LEU A 55 2.85 -12.04 5.42
N LEU A 56 1.61 -12.18 5.90
CA LEU A 56 0.79 -13.37 5.72
C LEU A 56 0.51 -13.63 4.23
N SER A 57 0.13 -12.59 3.49
CA SER A 57 -0.12 -12.70 2.04
C SER A 57 1.15 -13.12 1.28
N ILE A 58 2.30 -12.53 1.61
CA ILE A 58 3.59 -12.91 1.01
C ILE A 58 3.96 -14.35 1.39
N CYS A 59 3.83 -14.73 2.66
CA CYS A 59 4.10 -16.10 3.12
C CYS A 59 3.25 -17.13 2.37
N CYS A 60 1.94 -16.88 2.23
CA CYS A 60 1.04 -17.73 1.45
C CYS A 60 1.49 -17.82 -0.02
N MET A 61 1.85 -16.70 -0.65
CA MET A 61 2.32 -16.69 -2.04
C MET A 61 3.62 -17.47 -2.22
N LEU A 62 4.56 -17.37 -1.27
CA LEU A 62 5.83 -18.10 -1.28
C LEU A 62 5.63 -19.61 -1.13
N LEU A 63 4.77 -20.03 -0.18
CA LEU A 63 4.44 -21.44 0.01
C LEU A 63 3.74 -22.03 -1.22
N LEU A 64 2.80 -21.29 -1.81
CA LEU A 64 2.08 -21.72 -3.00
C LEU A 64 2.96 -21.73 -4.24
N GLY A 65 3.91 -20.79 -4.38
CA GLY A 65 4.91 -20.82 -5.45
C GLY A 65 5.81 -22.06 -5.34
N PHE A 66 6.30 -22.37 -4.13
CA PHE A 66 7.05 -23.60 -3.90
C PHE A 66 6.22 -24.87 -4.14
N ALA A 67 4.95 -24.88 -3.72
CA ALA A 67 4.05 -26.00 -3.97
C ALA A 67 3.75 -26.18 -5.46
N ASP A 68 3.60 -25.09 -6.22
CA ASP A 68 3.44 -25.13 -7.69
C ASP A 68 4.66 -25.76 -8.37
N ASP A 69 5.86 -25.37 -7.95
CA ASP A 69 7.11 -25.94 -8.48
C ASP A 69 7.28 -27.43 -8.16
N VAL A 70 6.83 -27.89 -6.98
CA VAL A 70 6.97 -29.31 -6.56
C VAL A 70 5.86 -30.20 -7.14
N LEU A 71 4.65 -29.67 -7.29
CA LEU A 71 3.46 -30.44 -7.66
C LEU A 71 3.06 -30.30 -9.13
N ASP A 72 3.72 -29.44 -9.90
CA ASP A 72 3.42 -29.16 -11.31
C ASP A 72 1.92 -28.88 -11.54
N LEU A 73 1.39 -27.86 -10.88
CA LEU A 73 -0.05 -27.60 -10.88
C LEU A 73 -0.57 -27.15 -12.25
N LYS A 74 -1.87 -27.35 -12.47
CA LYS A 74 -2.53 -26.97 -13.73
C LYS A 74 -2.62 -25.45 -13.83
N TRP A 75 -2.67 -24.94 -15.07
CA TRP A 75 -2.78 -23.49 -15.36
C TRP A 75 -3.93 -22.77 -14.64
N ARG A 76 -5.02 -23.49 -14.33
CA ARG A 76 -6.18 -22.94 -13.59
C ARG A 76 -5.81 -22.60 -12.14
N ASP A 77 -5.03 -23.47 -11.52
CA ASP A 77 -4.59 -23.33 -10.14
C ASP A 77 -3.54 -22.21 -10.04
N LYS A 78 -2.74 -22.00 -11.09
CA LYS A 78 -1.81 -20.85 -11.21
C LYS A 78 -2.51 -19.48 -11.24
N LEU A 79 -3.81 -19.44 -11.57
CA LEU A 79 -4.63 -18.24 -11.47
C LEU A 79 -5.38 -18.17 -10.13
N LEU A 80 -5.91 -19.29 -9.65
CA LEU A 80 -6.73 -19.33 -8.43
C LEU A 80 -5.88 -19.17 -7.16
N LEU A 81 -4.72 -19.81 -7.08
CA LEU A 81 -3.89 -19.79 -5.88
C LEU A 81 -3.38 -18.39 -5.52
N PRO A 82 -2.88 -17.56 -6.47
CA PRO A 82 -2.55 -16.17 -6.17
C PRO A 82 -3.74 -15.32 -5.71
N THR A 83 -4.96 -15.57 -6.22
CA THR A 83 -6.15 -14.86 -5.73
C THR A 83 -6.42 -15.17 -4.26
N LEU A 84 -6.33 -16.44 -3.86
CA LEU A 84 -6.51 -16.84 -2.47
C LEU A 84 -5.40 -16.29 -1.56
N ALA A 85 -4.16 -16.30 -2.04
CA ALA A 85 -3.01 -15.75 -1.31
C ALA A 85 -3.13 -14.24 -1.06
N SER A 86 -3.85 -13.50 -1.92
CA SER A 86 -4.07 -12.05 -1.79
C SER A 86 -5.19 -11.68 -0.79
N LEU A 87 -6.01 -12.63 -0.35
CA LEU A 87 -7.16 -12.35 0.52
C LEU A 87 -6.83 -11.63 1.84
N PRO A 88 -5.74 -11.97 2.58
CA PRO A 88 -5.39 -11.25 3.79
C PRO A 88 -5.20 -9.74 3.55
N LEU A 89 -4.55 -9.40 2.43
CA LEU A 89 -4.31 -8.01 2.03
C LEU A 89 -5.62 -7.31 1.66
N LEU A 90 -6.52 -7.99 0.93
CA LEU A 90 -7.83 -7.43 0.56
C LEU A 90 -8.72 -7.17 1.78
N VAL A 91 -8.74 -8.08 2.75
CA VAL A 91 -9.54 -7.94 3.98
C VAL A 91 -9.03 -6.76 4.82
N VAL A 92 -7.71 -6.64 5.00
CA VAL A 92 -7.16 -5.48 5.73
C VAL A 92 -7.39 -4.17 5.00
N TYR A 93 -7.29 -4.16 3.66
CA TYR A 93 -7.63 -2.97 2.89
C TYR A 93 -9.10 -2.54 3.10
N TYR A 94 -10.02 -3.51 3.14
CA TYR A 94 -11.44 -3.29 3.38
C TYR A 94 -11.71 -2.70 4.77
N VAL A 95 -11.04 -3.22 5.80
CA VAL A 95 -11.25 -2.76 7.19
C VAL A 95 -10.57 -1.42 7.47
N THR A 96 -9.38 -1.18 6.92
CA THR A 96 -8.58 0.00 7.30
C THR A 96 -8.84 1.23 6.41
N PHE A 97 -8.83 1.07 5.09
CA PHE A 97 -8.88 2.19 4.15
C PHE A 97 -10.25 2.35 3.48
N ASN A 98 -10.77 1.26 2.91
CA ASN A 98 -12.02 1.20 2.14
C ASN A 98 -12.21 2.32 1.09
N ASN A 99 -11.11 2.86 0.53
CA ASN A 99 -11.20 3.93 -0.48
C ASN A 99 -11.21 3.37 -1.90
N THR A 100 -12.38 3.20 -2.48
CA THR A 100 -12.58 2.56 -3.79
C THR A 100 -12.74 3.56 -4.95
N THR A 101 -12.45 4.84 -4.71
CA THR A 101 -12.44 5.88 -5.75
C THR A 101 -11.04 6.04 -6.32
N ILE A 102 -10.90 5.91 -7.63
CA ILE A 102 -9.62 6.07 -8.35
C ILE A 102 -9.56 7.44 -9.03
N ILE A 103 -8.35 7.98 -9.15
CA ILE A 103 -8.09 9.17 -9.97
C ILE A 103 -7.87 8.73 -11.41
N VAL A 104 -8.67 9.25 -12.33
CA VAL A 104 -8.59 8.87 -13.74
C VAL A 104 -7.31 9.47 -14.36
N PRO A 105 -6.51 8.67 -15.12
CA PRO A 105 -5.36 9.18 -15.83
C PRO A 105 -5.76 10.28 -16.83
N LYS A 106 -4.94 11.32 -16.97
CA LYS A 106 -5.20 12.49 -17.83
C LYS A 106 -5.80 12.16 -19.22
N PRO A 107 -5.29 11.18 -19.99
CA PRO A 107 -5.85 10.89 -21.30
C PRO A 107 -7.28 10.38 -21.26
N PHE A 108 -7.79 9.81 -20.15
CA PHE A 108 -9.15 9.26 -20.06
C PHE A 108 -10.15 10.20 -19.38
N ARG A 109 -9.69 11.34 -18.85
CA ARG A 109 -10.54 12.28 -18.10
C ARG A 109 -11.66 12.89 -18.93
N PHE A 110 -11.48 12.95 -20.26
CA PHE A 110 -12.50 13.49 -21.15
C PHE A 110 -13.77 12.64 -21.21
N VAL A 111 -13.68 11.33 -20.95
CA VAL A 111 -14.84 10.41 -20.93
C VAL A 111 -15.33 10.17 -19.51
N LEU A 112 -14.42 9.91 -18.58
CA LEU A 112 -14.74 9.33 -17.27
C LEU A 112 -14.75 10.35 -16.13
N GLY A 113 -14.38 11.60 -16.38
CA GLY A 113 -14.23 12.62 -15.34
C GLY A 113 -12.88 12.56 -14.62
N ASN A 114 -12.75 13.30 -13.52
CA ASN A 114 -11.50 13.40 -12.76
C ASN A 114 -11.29 12.21 -11.80
N ASP A 115 -12.38 11.75 -11.20
CA ASP A 115 -12.43 10.65 -10.24
C ASP A 115 -13.55 9.67 -10.62
N LEU A 116 -13.32 8.38 -10.36
CA LEU A 116 -14.25 7.31 -10.68
C LEU A 116 -14.43 6.40 -9.47
N TRP A 117 -15.67 6.25 -9.02
CA TRP A 117 -16.04 5.31 -7.97
C TRP A 117 -16.24 3.90 -8.56
N LEU A 118 -15.37 2.96 -8.19
CA LEU A 118 -15.40 1.57 -8.66
C LEU A 118 -16.14 0.62 -7.71
N GLY A 119 -16.23 0.97 -6.42
CA GLY A 119 -16.85 0.12 -5.42
C GLY A 119 -16.25 -1.30 -5.39
N PRO A 120 -17.06 -2.37 -5.45
CA PRO A 120 -16.58 -3.76 -5.44
C PRO A 120 -15.57 -4.11 -6.54
N LEU A 121 -15.65 -3.45 -7.70
CA LEU A 121 -14.73 -3.69 -8.82
C LEU A 121 -13.27 -3.35 -8.46
N TYR A 122 -13.06 -2.46 -7.50
CA TYR A 122 -11.72 -2.12 -7.01
C TYR A 122 -11.05 -3.31 -6.29
N TYR A 123 -11.82 -4.10 -5.54
CA TYR A 123 -11.31 -5.30 -4.87
C TYR A 123 -10.98 -6.41 -5.85
N ILE A 124 -11.82 -6.58 -6.89
CA ILE A 124 -11.52 -7.49 -8.00
C ILE A 124 -10.23 -7.05 -8.70
N TYR A 125 -10.07 -5.75 -8.97
CA TYR A 125 -8.84 -5.20 -9.54
C TYR A 125 -7.61 -5.51 -8.67
N MET A 126 -7.66 -5.28 -7.35
CA MET A 126 -6.54 -5.58 -6.46
C MET A 126 -6.16 -7.07 -6.46
N GLY A 127 -7.15 -7.96 -6.41
CA GLY A 127 -6.90 -9.41 -6.50
C GLY A 127 -6.29 -9.80 -7.85
N MET A 128 -6.82 -9.27 -8.95
CA MET A 128 -6.29 -9.49 -10.30
C MET A 128 -4.89 -8.91 -10.48
N LEU A 129 -4.56 -7.80 -9.81
CA LEU A 129 -3.22 -7.22 -9.83
C LEU A 129 -2.20 -8.18 -9.20
N ALA A 130 -2.54 -8.83 -8.07
CA ALA A 130 -1.67 -9.83 -7.46
C ALA A 130 -1.45 -11.04 -8.40
N VAL A 131 -2.49 -11.53 -9.05
CA VAL A 131 -2.40 -12.61 -10.06
C VAL A 131 -1.54 -12.17 -11.25
N PHE A 132 -1.76 -10.96 -11.75
CA PHE A 132 -1.00 -10.42 -12.88
C PHE A 132 0.48 -10.32 -12.54
N CYS A 133 0.85 -9.76 -11.39
CA CYS A 133 2.25 -9.59 -11.00
C CYS A 133 3.02 -10.91 -10.94
N THR A 134 2.46 -11.96 -10.33
CA THR A 134 3.14 -13.26 -10.23
C THR A 134 3.25 -13.96 -11.57
N ASN A 135 2.18 -13.94 -12.38
CA ASN A 135 2.19 -14.57 -13.70
C ASN A 135 3.04 -13.80 -14.71
N ALA A 136 3.07 -12.46 -14.67
CA ALA A 136 3.83 -11.63 -15.60
C ALA A 136 5.33 -11.90 -15.51
N ILE A 137 5.88 -12.04 -14.30
CA ILE A 137 7.29 -12.40 -14.11
C ILE A 137 7.55 -13.83 -14.60
N ASN A 138 6.65 -14.77 -14.26
CA ASN A 138 6.80 -16.18 -14.62
C ASN A 138 6.76 -16.43 -16.13
N ILE A 139 6.00 -15.64 -16.91
CA ILE A 139 6.00 -15.76 -18.38
C ILE A 139 7.20 -15.06 -19.02
N LEU A 140 7.77 -14.05 -18.36
CA LEU A 140 8.97 -13.33 -18.80
C LEU A 140 10.22 -13.97 -18.20
N ALA A 141 10.40 -15.26 -18.49
CA ALA A 141 11.39 -16.14 -17.89
C ALA A 141 12.18 -16.92 -18.96
N GLY A 142 13.11 -17.78 -18.53
CA GLY A 142 13.78 -18.74 -19.41
C GLY A 142 15.18 -18.35 -19.91
N ILE A 143 15.70 -17.19 -19.47
CA ILE A 143 17.11 -16.79 -19.65
C ILE A 143 17.73 -16.60 -18.26
N ASN A 144 18.98 -17.05 -18.09
CA ASN A 144 19.67 -17.02 -16.79
C ASN A 144 19.63 -15.61 -16.19
N GLY A 145 19.03 -15.50 -15.00
CA GLY A 145 18.98 -14.26 -14.23
C GLY A 145 17.92 -13.25 -14.68
N LEU A 146 17.08 -13.55 -15.68
CA LEU A 146 16.07 -12.59 -16.16
C LEU A 146 14.97 -12.34 -15.11
N GLU A 147 14.44 -13.39 -14.48
CA GLU A 147 13.40 -13.30 -13.43
C GLU A 147 13.90 -12.53 -12.20
N ALA A 148 15.07 -12.88 -11.69
CA ALA A 148 15.68 -12.20 -10.55
C ALA A 148 16.11 -10.76 -10.91
N GLY A 149 16.67 -10.55 -12.10
CA GLY A 149 17.14 -9.26 -12.58
C GLY A 149 16.01 -8.25 -12.77
N GLN A 150 14.93 -8.61 -13.45
CA GLN A 150 13.78 -7.72 -13.62
C GLN A 150 13.14 -7.38 -12.27
N SER A 151 13.02 -8.36 -11.36
CA SER A 151 12.47 -8.16 -10.02
C SER A 151 13.33 -7.21 -9.19
N ALA A 152 14.66 -7.34 -9.28
CA ALA A 152 15.60 -6.44 -8.61
C ALA A 152 15.50 -4.99 -9.13
N VAL A 153 15.35 -4.80 -10.44
CA VAL A 153 15.15 -3.46 -11.04
C VAL A 153 13.83 -2.84 -10.58
N ILE A 154 12.74 -3.61 -10.54
CA ILE A 154 11.44 -3.15 -10.03
C ILE A 154 11.55 -2.75 -8.56
N ALA A 155 12.15 -3.60 -7.72
CA ALA A 155 12.34 -3.32 -6.30
C ALA A 155 13.19 -2.06 -6.05
N ALA A 156 14.31 -1.91 -6.76
CA ALA A 156 15.15 -0.71 -6.69
C ALA A 156 14.38 0.56 -7.10
N SER A 157 13.55 0.47 -8.12
CA SER A 157 12.71 1.58 -8.58
C SER A 157 11.69 2.00 -7.51
N ILE A 158 11.04 1.03 -6.85
CA ILE A 158 10.11 1.30 -5.74
C ILE A 158 10.85 1.91 -4.54
N ILE A 159 12.04 1.42 -4.20
CA ILE A 159 12.86 2.00 -3.12
C ILE A 159 13.21 3.46 -3.43
N ILE A 160 13.71 3.74 -4.64
CA ILE A 160 14.05 5.11 -5.05
C ILE A 160 12.81 6.01 -5.02
N PHE A 161 11.68 5.53 -5.53
CA PHE A 161 10.41 6.26 -5.47
C PHE A 161 9.99 6.58 -4.04
N ASN A 162 10.03 5.59 -3.14
CA ASN A 162 9.68 5.78 -1.73
C ASN A 162 10.65 6.74 -1.02
N LEU A 163 11.95 6.72 -1.36
CA LEU A 163 12.92 7.68 -0.82
C LEU A 163 12.61 9.10 -1.28
N ILE A 164 12.27 9.29 -2.56
CA ILE A 164 11.90 10.60 -3.10
C ILE A 164 10.64 11.12 -2.38
N GLU A 165 9.60 10.29 -2.26
CA GLU A 165 8.35 10.66 -1.58
C GLU A 165 8.58 10.98 -0.11
N LEU A 166 9.46 10.23 0.57
CA LEU A 166 9.80 10.46 1.98
C LEU A 166 10.45 11.84 2.22
N PHE A 167 11.16 12.38 1.23
CA PHE A 167 11.80 13.69 1.31
C PHE A 167 10.98 14.81 0.66
N ASP A 168 9.80 14.54 0.09
CA ASP A 168 9.00 15.57 -0.56
C ASP A 168 8.41 16.56 0.47
N PRO A 169 8.78 17.86 0.45
CA PRO A 169 8.28 18.85 1.41
C PRO A 169 6.77 19.12 1.31
N ARG A 170 6.09 18.65 0.26
CA ARG A 170 4.66 18.88 0.03
C ARG A 170 3.80 18.46 1.21
N GLU A 171 4.12 17.35 1.88
CA GLU A 171 3.39 16.87 3.05
C GLU A 171 3.52 17.83 4.23
N TYR A 172 4.71 18.41 4.44
CA TYR A 172 4.94 19.45 5.44
C TYR A 172 4.14 20.72 5.15
N PHE A 173 4.11 21.18 3.90
CA PHE A 173 3.36 22.36 3.49
C PHE A 173 1.84 22.19 3.64
N GLU A 174 1.29 21.01 3.32
CA GLU A 174 -0.15 20.72 3.53
C GLU A 174 -0.50 20.60 5.01
N THR A 175 0.40 20.07 5.84
CA THR A 175 0.21 20.00 7.30
C THR A 175 0.23 21.40 7.94
N LEU A 176 1.12 22.29 7.47
CA LEU A 176 1.17 23.69 7.88
C LEU A 176 -0.06 24.48 7.41
N LYS A 177 -0.51 24.26 6.17
CA LYS A 177 -1.70 24.92 5.61
C LYS A 177 -2.98 24.57 6.38
N ASN A 178 -3.04 23.37 6.96
CA ASN A 178 -4.17 22.89 7.75
C ASN A 178 -4.01 23.13 9.27
N SER A 179 -2.91 23.74 9.72
CA SER A 179 -2.62 24.06 11.12
C SER A 179 -2.43 25.57 11.33
N PRO A 180 -3.51 26.35 11.54
CA PRO A 180 -3.45 27.81 11.63
C PRO A 180 -2.76 28.38 12.88
N GLU A 181 -2.30 27.55 13.83
CA GLU A 181 -1.74 28.01 15.11
C GLU A 181 -0.21 28.22 15.14
N ILE A 182 0.53 27.89 14.07
CA ILE A 182 1.98 28.10 14.04
C ILE A 182 2.30 29.21 13.03
N PRO A 183 2.77 30.40 13.47
CA PRO A 183 3.18 31.46 12.56
C PRO A 183 4.28 30.94 11.62
N PHE A 184 4.05 31.08 10.31
CA PHE A 184 5.01 30.75 9.27
C PHE A 184 6.25 31.65 9.39
N ASP A 185 7.33 31.12 9.98
CA ASP A 185 8.64 31.77 10.03
C ASP A 185 9.53 31.21 8.90
N ALA A 186 9.47 31.86 7.74
CA ALA A 186 10.29 31.54 6.55
C ALA A 186 11.80 31.71 6.77
N SER A 187 12.23 32.28 7.89
CA SER A 187 13.65 32.55 8.21
C SER A 187 14.39 31.27 8.65
N LYS A 188 13.68 30.27 9.20
CA LYS A 188 14.30 29.05 9.72
C LYS A 188 14.33 27.98 8.65
N LYS A 189 15.51 27.83 8.05
CA LYS A 189 15.87 26.80 7.06
C LYS A 189 15.16 25.45 7.35
N PRO A 190 14.49 24.86 6.34
CA PRO A 190 13.51 23.78 6.53
C PRO A 190 14.08 22.47 7.10
N ALA A 191 15.39 22.24 6.98
CA ALA A 191 16.04 21.02 7.46
C ALA A 191 16.25 20.95 8.98
N GLN A 192 16.26 22.07 9.70
CA GLN A 192 16.60 22.09 11.14
C GLN A 192 15.37 22.10 12.08
N GLY A 193 14.17 22.35 11.54
CA GLY A 193 12.93 22.36 12.32
C GLY A 193 12.53 20.98 12.85
N VAL A 194 12.87 19.91 12.12
CA VAL A 194 12.53 18.52 12.44
C VAL A 194 13.18 18.05 13.75
N LEU A 195 14.44 18.44 13.98
CA LEU A 195 15.16 18.01 15.19
C LEU A 195 14.81 18.89 16.41
N LYS A 196 14.58 20.18 16.20
CA LYS A 196 14.33 21.13 17.30
C LYS A 196 12.92 21.01 17.87
N ALA A 197 11.92 20.72 17.03
CA ALA A 197 10.52 20.54 17.48
C ALA A 197 10.32 19.28 18.35
N ARG A 198 11.13 18.22 18.15
CA ARG A 198 11.14 17.03 19.03
C ARG A 198 11.88 17.25 20.36
N LEU A 199 12.78 18.23 20.45
CA LEU A 199 13.61 18.50 21.63
C LEU A 199 13.00 19.53 22.60
N SER A 200 11.92 20.22 22.23
CA SER A 200 11.38 21.35 23.00
C SER A 200 9.96 21.17 23.55
N LEU A 201 9.39 19.95 23.55
CA LEU A 201 8.06 19.70 24.11
C LEU A 201 8.15 19.23 25.58
N PRO A 202 7.56 19.95 26.55
CA PRO A 202 7.40 19.47 27.92
C PRO A 202 6.34 18.35 27.97
N SER A 203 6.57 17.36 28.83
CA SER A 203 5.85 16.09 28.97
C SER A 203 4.43 16.17 29.57
N SER A 204 3.62 17.18 29.24
CA SER A 204 2.25 17.26 29.77
C SER A 204 1.32 18.05 28.85
N THR A 205 0.80 17.42 27.80
CA THR A 205 -0.43 17.82 27.12
C THR A 205 -1.06 16.60 26.43
N PRO A 206 -2.36 16.32 26.62
CA PRO A 206 -3.01 15.18 25.99
C PRO A 206 -3.20 15.45 24.49
N ILE A 207 -2.65 14.56 23.67
CA ILE A 207 -2.82 14.59 22.21
C ILE A 207 -4.25 14.13 21.91
N SER A 208 -5.12 15.11 21.63
CA SER A 208 -6.42 14.87 20.99
C SER A 208 -6.20 14.17 19.65
N SER A 209 -6.97 13.11 19.41
CA SER A 209 -6.89 12.21 18.28
C SER A 209 -6.79 12.97 16.94
N ALA A 210 -5.72 12.70 16.20
CA ALA A 210 -5.51 13.23 14.86
C ALA A 210 -6.75 12.93 13.98
N LYS A 211 -7.42 14.00 13.55
CA LYS A 211 -8.57 13.94 12.67
C LYS A 211 -8.15 13.36 11.32
N LYS A 212 -8.89 12.35 10.86
CA LYS A 212 -8.68 11.57 9.63
C LYS A 212 -8.43 12.47 8.42
N ARG A 213 -7.38 12.11 7.67
CA ARG A 213 -6.84 12.64 6.41
C ARG A 213 -7.92 13.17 5.44
N VAL A 214 -7.84 14.46 5.09
CA VAL A 214 -8.58 15.11 4.00
C VAL A 214 -7.60 15.28 2.83
N ARG A 215 -7.94 14.77 1.65
CA ARG A 215 -7.06 14.82 0.44
C ARG A 215 -7.46 16.01 -0.43
N ALA A 216 -6.55 16.43 -1.32
CA ALA A 216 -6.73 17.56 -2.24
C ALA A 216 -7.97 17.50 -3.15
N SER A 217 -8.69 16.38 -3.21
CA SER A 217 -10.02 16.25 -3.82
C SER A 217 -11.11 17.04 -3.09
N ASP A 218 -10.96 17.26 -1.80
CA ASP A 218 -12.02 17.81 -0.94
C ASP A 218 -12.07 19.35 -1.01
N VAL A 219 -10.99 19.98 -1.45
CA VAL A 219 -10.87 21.45 -1.60
C VAL A 219 -11.59 21.96 -2.85
N PHE A 220 -11.74 21.12 -3.88
CA PHE A 220 -12.38 21.51 -5.14
C PHE A 220 -13.91 21.29 -5.15
N GLY A 221 -14.49 20.67 -4.12
CA GLY A 221 -15.93 20.38 -4.05
C GLY A 221 -16.80 21.42 -3.34
N SER A 222 -16.21 22.49 -2.78
CA SER A 222 -16.93 23.32 -1.79
C SER A 222 -17.79 24.47 -2.35
N ASN A 223 -17.79 24.75 -3.66
CA ASN A 223 -18.49 25.94 -4.18
C ASN A 223 -19.82 25.72 -4.90
N ASP A 224 -20.28 24.49 -5.16
CA ASP A 224 -21.50 24.28 -5.98
C ASP A 224 -22.69 23.60 -5.26
N SER A 225 -22.60 23.31 -3.96
CA SER A 225 -23.64 22.52 -3.28
C SER A 225 -24.83 23.30 -2.71
N HIS A 226 -24.88 24.64 -2.87
CA HIS A 226 -25.99 25.44 -2.33
C HIS A 226 -27.18 25.65 -3.29
N LEU A 227 -27.12 25.20 -4.56
CA LEU A 227 -28.18 25.47 -5.53
C LEU A 227 -29.17 24.31 -5.80
N PHE A 228 -28.95 23.10 -5.28
CA PHE A 228 -29.82 21.95 -5.59
C PHE A 228 -30.24 21.17 -4.35
N ARG A 229 -31.10 21.76 -3.52
CA ARG A 229 -31.88 21.02 -2.53
C ARG A 229 -33.37 21.32 -2.65
N LYS A 230 -33.97 20.88 -3.77
CA LYS A 230 -35.43 20.77 -3.87
C LYS A 230 -35.85 19.47 -3.18
N LYS A 231 -36.53 19.59 -2.02
CA LYS A 231 -37.10 18.47 -1.25
C LYS A 231 -37.99 17.61 -2.17
N ARG A 232 -37.80 16.28 -2.19
CA ARG A 232 -38.81 15.34 -2.67
C ARG A 232 -39.79 15.04 -1.52
N PRO A 233 -41.11 15.00 -1.78
CA PRO A 233 -42.09 14.62 -0.77
C PRO A 233 -41.96 13.13 -0.40
N SER A 234 -42.27 12.81 0.86
CA SER A 234 -42.23 11.45 1.42
C SER A 234 -43.59 10.77 1.22
N ALA A 235 -43.58 9.44 1.07
CA ALA A 235 -44.77 8.61 0.81
C ALA A 235 -45.80 8.54 1.96
N SER A 236 -45.67 9.39 2.98
CA SER A 236 -46.65 9.60 4.05
C SER A 236 -47.67 10.71 3.74
N ASP A 237 -47.50 11.42 2.62
CA ASP A 237 -48.38 12.54 2.24
C ASP A 237 -49.55 12.10 1.32
N PHE A 238 -49.82 10.79 1.21
CA PHE A 238 -50.86 10.24 0.31
C PHE A 238 -51.85 9.28 0.98
N PHE A 239 -51.90 9.20 2.31
CA PHE A 239 -53.03 8.63 3.07
C PHE A 239 -53.26 9.39 4.37
#